data_AF-A0A2E0ZDH4-F1
#
_entry.id   AF-A0A2E0ZDH4-F1
#
_cell.length_a   1.000
_cell.length_b   1.000
_cell.length_c   1.000
_cell.angle_alpha   90.00
_cell.angle_beta   90.00
_cell.angle_gamma   90.00
#
_symmetry.space_group_name_H-M   'P 1'
#
loop_
_entity.id
_entity.type
_entity.pdbx_description
1 polymer ?
#
loop_
_entity_poly.entity_id
_entity_poly.type
_entity_poly.pdbx_seq_one_letter_code
_entity_poly.pdbx_strand_id
1 'polypeptide(L)' 'MQFAEHPQHPHVHFHVVPRMADQPDTHRGPQIMNYLKVSEAEYVDEATMNALGEKIRQALSAMVIKK' A
#
# COMPACT_ATOMS: atom_id res chain seq x y z
N MET A 1 12.44 -15.24 1.61
CA MET A 1 11.60 -15.76 2.70
C MET A 1 10.57 -14.69 3.03
N GLN A 2 9.28 -15.02 3.00
CA GLN A 2 8.23 -14.18 3.60
C GLN A 2 7.96 -14.71 5.00
N PHE A 3 8.17 -13.87 5.99
CA PHE A 3 8.02 -14.21 7.39
C PHE A 3 6.79 -13.50 7.93
N ALA A 4 5.71 -14.24 8.16
CA ALA A 4 4.53 -13.79 8.88
C ALA A 4 4.79 -13.90 10.39
N GLU A 5 5.83 -13.21 10.88
CA GLU A 5 6.33 -13.36 12.26
C GLU A 5 5.80 -12.30 13.23
N HIS A 6 5.13 -11.25 12.73
CA HIS A 6 4.63 -10.20 13.61
C HIS A 6 3.36 -10.68 14.35
N PRO A 7 3.31 -10.67 15.70
CA PRO A 7 2.17 -11.18 16.48
C PRO A 7 0.83 -10.51 16.14
N GLN A 8 0.86 -9.26 15.68
CA GLN A 8 -0.35 -8.51 15.28
C GLN A 8 -0.83 -8.82 13.85
N HIS A 9 -0.01 -9.50 13.04
CA HIS A 9 -0.34 -9.88 11.66
C HIS A 9 -0.02 -11.36 11.42
N PRO A 10 -0.76 -12.29 12.04
CA PRO A 10 -0.45 -13.72 12.05
C PRO A 10 -0.70 -14.43 10.70
N HIS A 11 -1.13 -13.70 9.67
CA HIS A 11 -1.40 -14.23 8.34
C HIS A 11 -0.38 -13.71 7.34
N VAL A 12 -0.07 -14.53 6.34
CA VAL A 12 0.76 -14.13 5.20
C VAL A 12 0.02 -13.04 4.43
N HIS A 13 0.67 -11.91 4.23
CA HIS A 13 0.18 -10.80 3.42
C HIS A 13 1.31 -10.24 2.55
N PHE A 14 0.92 -9.54 1.48
CA PHE A 14 1.83 -8.94 0.52
C PHE A 14 1.61 -7.44 0.48
N HIS A 15 2.69 -6.67 0.52
CA HIS A 15 2.64 -5.24 0.24
C HIS A 15 2.88 -5.02 -1.25
N VAL A 16 1.87 -4.53 -1.96
CA VAL A 16 2.01 -4.05 -3.35
C VAL A 16 2.08 -2.54 -3.30
N VAL A 17 3.27 -1.98 -3.55
CA VAL A 17 3.49 -0.53 -3.48
C VAL A 17 3.86 0.02 -4.85
N PRO A 18 3.14 1.03 -5.37
CA PRO A 18 3.50 1.70 -6.61
C PRO A 18 4.92 2.30 -6.53
N ARG A 19 5.70 2.16 -7.60
CA ARG A 19 7.01 2.80 -7.72
C ARG A 19 6.87 4.11 -8.49
N MET A 20 7.11 5.23 -7.82
CA MET A 20 7.07 6.55 -8.48
C MET A 20 8.34 6.75 -9.31
N ALA A 21 8.22 7.46 -10.44
CA ALA A 21 9.33 7.68 -11.37
C ALA A 21 10.50 8.46 -10.71
N ASP A 22 10.15 9.39 -9.83
CA ASP A 22 11.02 10.29 -9.08
C ASP A 22 11.27 9.81 -7.63
N GLN A 23 10.89 8.57 -7.31
CA GLN A 23 11.00 8.06 -5.95
C GLN A 23 12.46 8.10 -5.45
N PRO A 24 12.74 8.77 -4.33
CA PRO A 24 14.11 8.92 -3.82
C PRO A 24 14.68 7.57 -3.38
N ASP A 25 16.00 7.41 -3.49
CA ASP A 25 16.68 6.15 -3.15
C ASP A 25 16.43 5.72 -1.70
N THR A 26 16.32 6.68 -0.79
CA THR A 26 16.01 6.47 0.64
C THR A 26 14.61 5.92 0.91
N HIS A 27 13.78 5.77 -0.12
CA HIS A 27 12.43 5.24 -0.03
C HIS A 27 12.21 4.09 -1.03
N ARG A 28 13.27 3.44 -1.54
CA ARG A 28 13.17 2.30 -2.47
C ARG A 28 13.29 0.95 -1.75
N GLY A 29 12.68 -0.09 -2.33
CA GLY A 29 12.72 -1.44 -1.78
C GLY A 29 12.09 -1.50 -0.37
N PRO A 30 12.70 -2.21 0.60
CA PRO A 30 12.20 -2.25 1.98
C PRO A 30 12.10 -0.87 2.65
N GLN A 31 12.87 0.12 2.19
CA GLN A 31 12.86 1.47 2.75
C GLN A 31 11.60 2.27 2.39
N ILE A 32 10.73 1.73 1.53
CA ILE A 32 9.43 2.34 1.20
C ILE A 32 8.59 2.66 2.43
N MET A 33 8.74 1.88 3.51
CA MET A 33 8.03 2.08 4.78
C MET A 33 8.46 3.38 5.50
N ASN A 34 9.51 4.05 5.05
CA ASN A 34 9.88 5.37 5.58
C ASN A 34 8.80 6.43 5.35
N TYR A 35 7.94 6.28 4.32
CA TYR A 35 6.78 7.17 4.13
C TYR A 35 5.76 7.09 5.27
N LEU A 36 5.78 6.04 6.09
CA LEU A 36 4.88 5.90 7.24
C LEU A 36 5.40 6.63 8.49
N LYS A 37 6.63 7.15 8.48
CA LYS A 37 7.27 7.82 9.63
C LYS A 37 6.94 9.31 9.68
N VAL A 38 5.68 9.66 9.41
CA VAL A 38 5.17 11.04 9.42
C VAL A 38 4.26 11.25 10.62
N SER A 39 3.94 12.51 10.91
CA SER A 39 2.97 12.82 11.98
C SER A 39 1.56 12.40 11.59
N GLU A 40 0.66 12.21 12.57
CA GLU A 40 -0.74 11.88 12.30
C GLU A 40 -1.45 12.95 11.44
N ALA A 41 -1.02 14.21 11.54
CA ALA A 41 -1.52 15.30 10.71
C ALA A 41 -1.19 15.15 9.20
N GLU A 42 -0.20 14.33 8.87
CA GLU A 42 0.19 14.01 7.49
C GLU A 42 -0.41 12.69 7.00
N TYR A 43 -1.16 11.98 7.86
CA TYR A 43 -1.85 10.78 7.43
C TYR A 43 -2.92 11.12 6.40
N VAL A 44 -3.11 10.19 5.47
CA VAL A 44 -4.23 10.27 4.54
C VAL A 44 -5.51 10.13 5.36
N ASP A 45 -6.40 11.13 5.28
CA ASP A 45 -7.67 11.06 5.99
C ASP A 45 -8.57 9.92 5.48
N GLU A 46 -9.52 9.52 6.33
CA GLU A 46 -10.40 8.38 6.05
C GLU A 46 -11.21 8.58 4.76
N ALA A 47 -11.68 9.80 4.49
CA ALA A 47 -12.46 10.09 3.28
C ALA A 47 -11.63 9.85 2.01
N THR A 48 -10.37 10.26 2.02
CA THR A 48 -9.42 10.07 0.93
C THR A 48 -9.02 8.61 0.79
N MET A 49 -8.78 7.91 1.90
CA MET A 49 -8.55 6.46 1.89
C MET A 49 -9.72 5.70 1.24
N ASN A 50 -10.95 6.03 1.62
CA ASN A 50 -12.16 5.43 1.06
C ASN A 50 -12.30 5.71 -0.44
N ALA A 51 -12.05 6.95 -0.86
CA ALA A 51 -12.08 7.32 -2.28
C ALA A 51 -11.02 6.57 -3.11
N LEU A 52 -9.82 6.35 -2.56
CA LEU A 52 -8.79 5.53 -3.20
C LEU A 52 -9.22 4.06 -3.29
N GLY A 53 -9.78 3.50 -2.22
CA GLY A 53 -10.28 2.13 -2.18
C GLY A 53 -11.33 1.87 -3.27
N GLU A 54 -12.28 2.79 -3.45
CA GLU A 54 -13.31 2.67 -4.49
C GLU A 54 -12.73 2.69 -5.90
N LYS A 55 -11.75 3.58 -6.18
CA LYS A 55 -11.06 3.63 -7.48
C LYS A 55 -10.28 2.35 -7.77
N ILE A 56 -9.57 1.81 -6.77
CA ILE A 56 -8.83 0.55 -6.89
C ILE A 56 -9.81 -0.59 -7.18
N ARG A 57 -10.93 -0.67 -6.45
CA ARG A 57 -11.97 -1.67 -6.66
C ARG A 57 -12.50 -1.64 -8.09
N GLN A 58 -12.82 -0.46 -8.61
CA GLN A 58 -13.30 -0.29 -9.99
C GLN A 58 -12.27 -0.77 -11.01
N ALA A 59 -11.00 -0.38 -10.86
CA ALA A 59 -9.92 -0.81 -11.74
C ALA A 59 -9.75 -2.33 -11.74
N LEU A 60 -9.67 -2.94 -10.56
CA LEU A 60 -9.53 -4.40 -10.43
C LEU A 60 -10.74 -5.15 -11.01
N SER A 61 -11.96 -4.63 -10.81
CA SER A 61 -13.18 -5.23 -11.35
C SER A 61 -13.26 -5.15 -12.87
N ALA A 62 -12.75 -4.07 -13.47
CA ALA A 62 -12.67 -3.93 -14.92
C ALA A 62 -11.61 -4.84 -15.56
N MET A 63 -10.58 -5.24 -14.80
CA MET A 63 -9.53 -6.14 -15.26
C MET A 63 -9.94 -7.63 -15.23
N VAL A 64 -11.01 -7.98 -14.53
CA VAL A 64 -11.54 -9.35 -14.56
C VAL A 64 -12.20 -9.59 -15.91
N ILE A 65 -11.48 -10.27 -16.82
CA ILE A 65 -12.07 -10.86 -18.02
C ILE A 65 -13.19 -11.80 -17.55
N LYS A 66 -14.44 -11.50 -17.94
CA LYS A 66 -15.55 -12.44 -17.75
C LYS A 66 -15.16 -13.75 -18.42
N LYS A 67 -15.04 -14.81 -17.61
CA LYS A 67 -14.99 -16.19 -18.14
C LYS A 67 -16.27 -16.50 -18.90
#